data_AF-Q5UZV1-F1
#
_entry.id   AF-Q5UZV1-F1
#
_cell.length_a   1.000
_cell.length_b   1.000
_cell.length_c   1.000
_cell.angle_alpha   90.00
_cell.angle_beta   90.00
_cell.angle_gamma   90.00
#
_symmetry.space_group_name_H-M   'P 1'
#
loop_
_entity.id
_entity.type
_entity.pdbx_description
1 polymer ?
#
loop_
_entity_poly.entity_id
_entity_poly.type
_entity_poly.pdbx_seq_one_letter_code
_entity_poly.pdbx_strand_id
1 'polypeptide(L)'
;MTVQDDIETYLTKNGQSTVNEIANGIDYSNSYTRENAKEMKAEGRIDGAKTTRIPAVIISGNYEVLTGDRDYLLGLVKRYAASHLSRAKSKSTSDLQDFIRDQIADDVVGGPFRWEFWK
;
A
#
# COMPACT_ATOMS: atom_id res chain seq x y z
N MET A 1 22.26 17.21 -2.93
CA MET A 1 21.13 16.60 -2.22
C MET A 1 20.66 15.45 -3.08
N THR A 2 20.81 14.24 -2.58
CA THR A 2 20.43 13.00 -3.27
C THR A 2 19.05 12.56 -2.79
N VAL A 3 18.38 11.69 -3.56
CA VAL A 3 17.12 11.08 -3.11
C VAL A 3 17.28 10.33 -1.77
N GLN A 4 18.45 9.76 -1.52
CA GLN A 4 18.75 9.09 -0.26
C GLN A 4 18.81 10.08 0.90
N ASP A 5 19.34 11.29 0.69
CA ASP A 5 19.31 12.37 1.70
C ASP A 5 17.87 12.82 2.00
N ASP A 6 17.02 12.89 0.97
CA ASP A 6 15.60 13.25 1.10
C ASP A 6 14.82 12.16 1.87
N ILE A 7 15.06 10.87 1.56
CA ILE A 7 14.50 9.73 2.28
C ILE A 7 14.91 9.78 3.76
N GLU A 8 16.21 9.98 4.03
CA GLU A 8 16.75 10.02 5.38
C GLU A 8 16.16 11.16 6.21
N THR A 9 16.03 12.34 5.60
CA THR A 9 15.39 13.52 6.19
C THR A 9 13.91 13.26 6.48
N TYR A 10 13.20 12.65 5.54
CA TYR A 10 11.79 12.29 5.71
C TYR A 10 11.61 11.31 6.87
N LEU A 11 12.40 10.24 6.94
CA LEU A 11 12.33 9.22 7.98
C LEU A 11 12.69 9.78 9.36
N THR A 12 13.69 10.66 9.44
CA THR A 12 14.05 11.34 10.70
C THR A 12 12.89 12.18 11.24
N LYS A 13 12.10 12.78 10.35
CA LYS A 13 10.97 13.64 10.72
C LYS A 13 9.68 12.85 11.04
N ASN A 14 9.40 11.78 10.30
CA ASN A 14 8.11 11.09 10.35
C ASN A 14 8.17 9.71 11.03
N GLY A 15 9.37 9.18 11.31
CA GLY A 15 9.57 7.86 11.87
C GLY A 15 9.29 6.74 10.86
N GLN A 16 8.87 5.58 11.38
CA GLN A 16 8.60 4.39 10.58
C GLN A 16 7.52 4.65 9.53
N SER A 17 7.90 4.50 8.26
CA SER A 17 7.06 4.88 7.13
C SER A 17 7.11 3.82 6.02
N THR A 18 6.00 3.68 5.30
CA THR A 18 5.92 2.87 4.08
C THR A 18 6.63 3.56 2.93
N VAL A 19 6.99 2.77 1.90
CA VAL A 19 7.51 3.30 0.63
C VAL A 19 6.61 4.39 0.04
N ASN A 20 5.29 4.22 0.11
CA ASN A 20 4.34 5.15 -0.49
C ASN A 20 4.30 6.49 0.27
N GLU A 21 4.33 6.44 1.60
CA GLU A 21 4.37 7.66 2.43
C GLU A 21 5.65 8.44 2.17
N ILE A 22 6.80 7.75 2.12
CA ILE A 22 8.08 8.36 1.78
C ILE A 22 8.00 8.97 0.38
N ALA A 23 7.64 8.18 -0.64
CA ALA A 23 7.59 8.59 -2.04
C ALA A 23 6.72 9.84 -2.25
N ASN A 24 5.52 9.88 -1.67
CA ASN A 24 4.64 11.05 -1.74
C ASN A 24 5.21 12.24 -0.95
N GLY A 25 5.90 11.99 0.17
CA GLY A 25 6.50 13.02 1.00
C GLY A 25 7.72 13.70 0.40
N ILE A 26 8.43 13.02 -0.51
CA ILE A 26 9.61 13.54 -1.22
C ILE A 26 9.36 13.82 -2.70
N ASP A 27 8.13 13.60 -3.19
CA ASP A 27 7.71 13.77 -4.60
C ASP A 27 8.50 12.91 -5.60
N TYR A 28 8.68 11.61 -5.28
CA TYR A 28 9.31 10.63 -6.16
C TYR A 28 8.40 9.43 -6.45
N SER A 29 8.74 8.66 -7.49
CA SER A 29 8.01 7.42 -7.79
C SER A 29 8.23 6.35 -6.72
N ASN A 30 7.17 5.60 -6.40
CA ASN A 30 7.22 4.48 -5.45
C ASN A 30 8.34 3.47 -5.76
N SER A 31 8.54 3.13 -7.03
CA SER A 31 9.58 2.17 -7.45
C SER A 31 10.98 2.70 -7.17
N TYR A 32 11.26 3.96 -7.51
CA TYR A 32 12.57 4.57 -7.32
C TYR A 32 12.89 4.80 -5.84
N THR A 33 11.90 5.26 -5.06
CA THR A 33 12.02 5.38 -3.60
C THR A 33 12.29 4.03 -2.94
N ARG A 34 11.60 2.96 -3.39
CA ARG A 34 11.80 1.61 -2.86
C ARG A 34 13.19 1.07 -3.11
N GLU A 35 13.71 1.29 -4.32
CA GLU A 35 15.05 0.84 -4.71
C GLU A 35 16.11 1.50 -3.82
N ASN A 36 16.07 2.83 -3.72
CA ASN A 36 17.00 3.59 -2.89
C ASN A 36 16.88 3.25 -1.39
N ALA A 37 15.67 3.13 -0.84
CA ALA A 37 15.50 2.76 0.57
C ALA A 37 16.04 1.36 0.88
N LYS A 38 15.92 0.40 -0.05
CA LYS A 38 16.52 -0.93 0.12
C LYS A 38 18.04 -0.89 0.04
N GLU A 39 18.61 -0.08 -0.84
CA GLU A 39 20.05 0.14 -0.95
C GLU A 39 20.59 0.75 0.35
N MET A 40 19.99 1.83 0.84
CA MET A 40 20.35 2.45 2.13
C MET A 40 20.27 1.46 3.29
N LYS A 41 19.26 0.57 3.30
CA LYS A 41 19.18 -0.51 4.29
C LYS A 41 20.32 -1.52 4.15
N ALA A 42 20.70 -1.89 2.92
CA ALA A 42 21.81 -2.82 2.68
C ALA A 42 23.16 -2.21 3.12
N GLU A 43 23.30 -0.90 3.03
CA GLU A 43 24.44 -0.11 3.52
C GLU A 43 24.43 0.13 5.04
N GLY A 44 23.33 -0.22 5.73
CA GLY A 44 23.19 0.01 7.17
C GLY A 44 22.92 1.47 7.56
N ARG A 45 22.47 2.32 6.63
CA ARG A 45 22.15 3.74 6.87
C ARG A 45 20.77 3.95 7.49
N ILE A 46 19.84 3.05 7.18
CA ILE A 46 18.48 3.01 7.72
C ILE A 46 18.12 1.56 8.02
N ASP A 47 17.14 1.38 8.91
CA ASP A 47 16.52 0.10 9.13
C ASP A 47 15.31 -0.10 8.21
N GLY A 48 14.89 -1.35 8.07
CA GLY A 48 13.64 -1.65 7.40
C GLY A 48 13.24 -3.11 7.52
N ALA A 49 11.94 -3.35 7.53
CA ALA A 49 11.38 -4.69 7.60
C ALA A 49 10.02 -4.77 6.92
N LYS A 50 9.56 -6.01 6.76
CA LYS A 50 8.20 -6.34 6.32
C LYS A 50 7.31 -6.56 7.55
N THR A 51 6.82 -5.48 8.13
CA THR A 51 6.13 -5.45 9.44
C THR A 51 4.61 -5.47 9.31
N THR A 52 4.07 -4.67 8.40
CA THR A 52 2.62 -4.49 8.27
C THR A 52 2.04 -5.40 7.19
N ARG A 53 1.03 -6.20 7.54
CA ARG A 53 0.29 -7.04 6.62
C ARG A 53 -0.76 -6.21 5.86
N ILE A 54 -0.72 -6.25 4.53
CA ILE A 54 -1.80 -5.71 3.71
C ILE A 54 -2.94 -6.72 3.72
N PRO A 55 -4.21 -6.34 3.94
CA PRO A 55 -5.33 -7.27 3.82
C PRO A 55 -5.44 -7.80 2.38
N ALA A 56 -5.80 -9.09 2.24
CA ALA A 56 -6.13 -9.67 0.95
C ALA A 56 -7.44 -10.46 1.07
N VAL A 57 -8.08 -10.70 -0.06
CA VAL A 57 -9.38 -11.38 -0.14
C VAL A 57 -9.38 -12.35 -1.31
N ILE A 58 -10.24 -13.37 -1.22
CA ILE A 58 -10.60 -14.22 -2.34
C ILE A 58 -11.92 -13.70 -2.92
N ILE A 59 -11.96 -13.45 -4.23
CA ILE A 59 -13.19 -13.06 -4.95
C ILE A 59 -13.32 -13.92 -6.21
N SER A 60 -14.38 -14.72 -6.27
CA SER A 60 -14.59 -15.73 -7.31
C SER A 60 -13.37 -16.62 -7.52
N GLY A 61 -12.71 -17.02 -6.43
CA GLY A 61 -11.50 -17.85 -6.44
C GLY A 61 -10.19 -17.12 -6.78
N ASN A 62 -10.21 -15.80 -7.00
CA ASN A 62 -9.01 -15.01 -7.29
C ASN A 62 -8.47 -14.31 -6.04
N TYR A 63 -7.15 -14.33 -5.88
CA TYR A 63 -6.47 -13.61 -4.81
C TYR A 63 -6.26 -12.14 -5.17
N GLU A 64 -6.85 -11.23 -4.38
CA GLU A 64 -6.76 -9.78 -4.59
C GLU A 64 -6.30 -9.07 -3.32
N VAL A 65 -5.40 -8.10 -3.47
CA VAL A 65 -4.80 -7.38 -2.33
C VAL A 65 -5.52 -6.05 -2.16
N LEU A 66 -6.04 -5.75 -0.97
CA LEU A 66 -6.73 -4.50 -0.69
C LEU A 66 -5.72 -3.37 -0.42
N THR A 67 -5.14 -2.84 -1.49
CA THR A 67 -4.17 -1.74 -1.45
C THR A 67 -4.83 -0.40 -1.09
N GLY A 68 -4.04 0.63 -0.82
CA GLY A 68 -4.53 2.01 -0.65
C GLY A 68 -4.86 2.73 -1.97
N ASP A 69 -4.74 2.06 -3.11
CA ASP A 69 -5.04 2.62 -4.44
C ASP A 69 -6.56 2.53 -4.70
N ARG A 70 -7.23 3.67 -4.61
CA ARG A 70 -8.69 3.75 -4.76
C ARG A 70 -9.17 3.31 -6.14
N ASP A 71 -8.44 3.63 -7.20
CA ASP A 71 -8.85 3.32 -8.57
C ASP A 71 -8.73 1.82 -8.84
N TYR A 72 -7.67 1.20 -8.31
CA TYR A 72 -7.55 -0.25 -8.30
C TYR A 72 -8.72 -0.92 -7.53
N LEU A 73 -9.07 -0.44 -6.33
CA LEU A 73 -10.19 -0.98 -5.56
C LEU A 73 -11.53 -0.86 -6.30
N LEU A 74 -11.80 0.27 -6.95
CA LEU A 74 -12.98 0.42 -7.80
C LEU A 74 -12.95 -0.51 -9.02
N GLY A 75 -11.75 -0.77 -9.56
CA GLY A 75 -11.52 -1.76 -10.61
C GLY A 75 -11.93 -3.16 -10.18
N LEU A 76 -11.63 -3.55 -8.93
CA LEU A 76 -12.08 -4.83 -8.35
C LEU A 76 -13.62 -4.88 -8.27
N VAL A 77 -14.25 -3.84 -7.72
CA VAL A 77 -15.72 -3.78 -7.64
C VAL A 77 -16.35 -3.87 -9.02
N LYS A 78 -15.84 -3.14 -10.01
CA LYS A 78 -16.35 -3.17 -11.38
C LYS A 78 -16.25 -4.57 -11.99
N ARG A 79 -15.17 -5.30 -11.70
CA ARG A 79 -14.88 -6.63 -12.27
C ARG A 79 -15.76 -7.72 -11.66
N TYR A 80 -15.87 -7.73 -10.34
CA TYR A 80 -16.50 -8.83 -9.60
C TYR A 80 -17.93 -8.54 -9.15
N ALA A 81 -18.31 -7.26 -9.04
CA ALA A 81 -19.58 -6.84 -8.46
C ALA A 81 -20.09 -5.55 -9.15
N ALA A 82 -20.16 -5.56 -10.49
CA ALA A 82 -20.47 -4.36 -11.29
C ALA A 82 -21.75 -3.63 -10.87
N SER A 83 -22.77 -4.37 -10.41
CA SER A 83 -24.02 -3.82 -9.87
C SER A 83 -23.82 -2.91 -8.65
N HIS A 84 -22.76 -3.11 -7.89
CA HIS A 84 -22.42 -2.34 -6.69
C HIS A 84 -21.51 -1.14 -6.97
N LEU A 85 -21.04 -0.96 -8.22
CA LEU A 85 -20.05 0.06 -8.56
C LEU A 85 -20.53 1.49 -8.23
N SER A 86 -21.82 1.78 -8.45
CA SER A 86 -22.37 3.11 -8.13
C SER A 86 -22.25 3.43 -6.64
N ARG A 87 -22.60 2.46 -5.78
CA ARG A 87 -22.47 2.57 -4.31
C ARG A 87 -21.01 2.63 -3.87
N ALA A 88 -20.12 1.95 -4.58
CA ALA A 88 -18.70 1.94 -4.25
C ALA A 88 -18.01 3.28 -4.54
N LYS A 89 -18.44 4.02 -5.57
CA LYS A 89 -17.84 5.32 -5.94
C LYS A 89 -17.97 6.40 -4.86
N SER A 90 -19.01 6.35 -4.02
CA SER A 90 -19.23 7.35 -2.96
C SER A 90 -18.43 7.07 -1.68
N LYS A 91 -17.69 5.97 -1.62
CA LYS A 91 -16.93 5.55 -0.44
C LYS A 91 -15.50 6.11 -0.44
N SER A 92 -14.98 6.35 0.76
CA SER A 92 -13.55 6.60 0.98
C SER A 92 -12.73 5.33 0.68
N THR A 93 -11.40 5.44 0.57
CA THR A 93 -10.53 4.28 0.31
C THR A 93 -10.67 3.21 1.38
N SER A 94 -10.69 3.58 2.66
CA SER A 94 -10.90 2.62 3.76
C SER A 94 -12.27 1.98 3.69
N ASP A 95 -13.33 2.78 3.47
CA ASP A 95 -14.69 2.24 3.36
C ASP A 95 -14.86 1.33 2.13
N LEU A 96 -14.08 1.55 1.08
CA LEU A 96 -14.00 0.69 -0.11
C LEU A 96 -13.35 -0.66 0.22
N GLN A 97 -12.25 -0.65 0.98
CA GLN A 97 -11.59 -1.88 1.43
C GLN A 97 -12.54 -2.71 2.31
N ASP A 98 -13.21 -2.06 3.27
CA ASP A 98 -14.20 -2.73 4.13
C ASP A 98 -15.41 -3.21 3.33
N PHE A 99 -15.91 -2.40 2.39
CA PHE A 99 -17.00 -2.81 1.50
C PHE A 99 -16.64 -4.03 0.66
N ILE A 100 -15.44 -4.10 0.08
CA ILE A 100 -15.00 -5.27 -0.68
C ILE A 100 -14.89 -6.49 0.24
N ARG A 101 -14.30 -6.33 1.43
CA ARG A 101 -14.14 -7.40 2.41
C ARG A 101 -15.48 -7.98 2.87
N ASP A 102 -16.45 -7.13 3.16
CA ASP A 102 -17.67 -7.54 3.86
C ASP A 102 -18.83 -7.90 2.91
N GLN A 103 -18.78 -7.44 1.66
CA GLN A 103 -19.93 -7.55 0.74
C GLN A 103 -19.61 -8.21 -0.60
N ILE A 104 -18.33 -8.35 -0.95
CA ILE A 104 -17.91 -8.87 -2.26
C ILE A 104 -17.02 -10.11 -2.11
N ALA A 105 -16.15 -10.14 -1.10
CA ALA A 105 -15.23 -11.24 -0.89
C ALA A 105 -15.94 -12.54 -0.48
N ASP A 106 -15.45 -13.65 -1.01
CA ASP A 106 -15.84 -14.99 -0.57
C ASP A 106 -15.11 -15.36 0.74
N ASP A 107 -13.86 -14.91 0.87
CA ASP A 107 -13.02 -15.15 2.05
C ASP A 107 -12.02 -14.01 2.28
N VAL A 108 -11.63 -13.82 3.54
CA VAL A 108 -10.63 -12.84 3.96
C VAL A 108 -9.35 -13.57 4.31
N VAL A 109 -8.31 -13.34 3.50
CA VAL A 109 -7.03 -14.04 3.63
C VAL A 109 -5.93 -13.10 4.08
N GLY A 110 -4.91 -13.67 4.72
CA GLY A 110 -3.70 -12.93 5.06
C GLY A 110 -2.99 -12.47 3.80
N GLY A 111 -2.88 -11.16 3.59
CA GLY A 111 -2.15 -10.62 2.44
C GLY A 111 -0.63 -10.53 2.65
N PRO A 112 0.10 -9.96 1.69
CA PRO A 112 1.54 -9.82 1.78
C PRO A 112 1.93 -8.80 2.85
N PHE A 113 3.14 -8.92 3.37
CA PHE A 113 3.73 -7.87 4.21
C PHE A 113 4.38 -6.79 3.33
N ARG A 114 4.11 -5.53 3.65
CA ARG A 114 4.72 -4.36 2.97
C ARG A 114 6.00 -3.94 3.65
N TRP A 115 6.91 -3.34 2.88
CA TRP A 115 8.12 -2.74 3.42
C TRP A 115 7.80 -1.44 4.14
N GLU A 116 8.38 -1.31 5.32
CA GLU A 116 8.50 -0.08 6.09
C GLU A 116 9.97 0.14 6.43
N PHE A 117 10.37 1.40 6.48
CA PHE A 117 11.72 1.85 6.75
C PHE A 117 11.71 2.89 7.87
N TRP A 118 12.78 2.95 8.66
CA TRP A 118 12.97 3.90 9.75
C TRP A 118 14.45 4.17 9.99
N LYS A 119 14.74 5.15 10.83
CA LYS A 119 16.10 5.53 11.23
C LYS A 119 16.25 5.47 12.74
#